data_AF-A0A5U9UNZ4-F1
#
_entry.id   AF-A0A5U9UNZ4-F1
#
_cell.length_a   1.000
_cell.length_b   1.000
_cell.length_c   1.000
_cell.angle_alpha   90.00
_cell.angle_beta   90.00
_cell.angle_gamma   90.00
#
_symmetry.space_group_name_H-M   'P 1'
#
loop_
_entity.id
_entity.type
_entity.pdbx_description
1 polymer ?
#
loop_
_entity_poly.entity_id
_entity_poly.type
_entity_poly.pdbx_seq_one_letter_code
_entity_poly.pdbx_strand_id
1 'polypeptide(L)'
;MKKIDSLLSPICEAIKETNSKSKQAVFNMYLSNILEAKSYYTWEQITDYINNKTKTELAQKTYINMTERAKKRQKCTGQKDLKKSTNMI
;
A
#
# COMPACT_ATOMS: atom_id res chain seq x y z
N MET A 1 13.82 13.86 8.88
CA MET A 1 12.96 12.66 8.97
C MET A 1 11.54 13.06 8.59
N LYS A 2 10.95 12.49 7.53
CA LYS A 2 9.53 12.76 7.18
C LYS A 2 8.63 12.18 8.27
N LYS A 3 7.59 12.89 8.70
CA LYS A 3 6.69 12.41 9.77
C LYS A 3 5.85 11.23 9.28
N ILE A 4 5.79 10.14 10.06
CA ILE A 4 5.02 8.92 9.73
C ILE A 4 3.55 9.24 9.41
N ASP A 5 2.98 10.22 10.11
CA ASP A 5 1.59 10.68 9.94
C ASP A 5 1.35 11.21 8.50
N SER A 6 2.24 12.04 7.96
CA SER A 6 2.10 12.56 6.59
C SER A 6 2.12 11.50 5.49
N LEU A 7 2.75 10.34 5.75
CA LEU A 7 2.85 9.25 4.78
C LEU A 7 1.71 8.24 4.92
N LEU A 8 1.30 7.95 6.16
CA LEU A 8 0.37 6.86 6.47
C LEU A 8 -1.05 7.30 6.82
N SER A 9 -1.30 8.58 7.17
CA SER A 9 -2.65 9.06 7.48
C SER A 9 -3.64 8.89 6.31
N PRO A 10 -3.28 9.18 5.04
CA PRO A 10 -4.19 8.92 3.91
C PRO A 10 -4.57 7.44 3.75
N ILE A 11 -3.67 6.53 4.11
CA ILE A 11 -3.92 5.09 4.08
C ILE A 11 -4.91 4.71 5.18
N CYS A 12 -4.73 5.28 6.37
CA CYS A 12 -5.60 5.01 7.52
C CYS A 12 -7.03 5.55 7.30
N GLU A 13 -7.15 6.74 6.71
CA GLU A 13 -8.43 7.32 6.29
C GLU A 13 -9.12 6.42 5.27
N ALA A 14 -8.41 6.02 4.22
CA ALA A 14 -8.94 5.11 3.22
C ALA A 14 -9.37 3.76 3.81
N ILE A 15 -8.66 3.19 4.79
CA ILE A 15 -9.08 1.94 5.45
C ILE A 15 -10.37 2.15 6.27
N LYS A 16 -10.56 3.33 6.88
CA LYS A 16 -11.74 3.64 7.70
C LYS A 16 -12.97 3.96 6.88
N GLU A 17 -12.81 4.70 5.79
CA GLU A 17 -13.93 5.11 4.92
C GLU A 17 -14.50 3.95 4.11
N THR A 18 -13.73 2.89 3.90
CA THR A 18 -14.13 1.83 2.97
C THR A 18 -15.16 0.87 3.58
N ASN A 19 -16.44 1.19 3.40
CA ASN A 19 -17.53 0.20 3.46
C ASN A 19 -17.51 -0.77 2.25
N SER A 20 -16.73 -0.49 1.19
CA SER A 20 -16.77 -1.25 -0.08
C SER A 20 -15.42 -1.72 -0.64
N LYS A 21 -14.27 -1.20 -0.18
CA LYS A 21 -12.94 -1.60 -0.69
C LYS A 21 -12.16 -2.39 0.36
N SER A 22 -11.51 -3.48 -0.06
CA SER A 22 -10.68 -4.28 0.84
C SER A 22 -9.38 -3.56 1.20
N LYS A 23 -8.77 -3.90 2.35
CA LYS A 23 -7.45 -3.37 2.75
C LYS A 23 -6.37 -3.60 1.68
N GLN A 24 -6.42 -4.73 0.97
CA GLN A 24 -5.52 -5.00 -0.16
C GLN A 24 -5.71 -3.99 -1.31
N ALA A 25 -6.95 -3.56 -1.58
CA ALA A 25 -7.20 -2.53 -2.59
C ALA A 25 -6.63 -1.17 -2.19
N VAL A 26 -6.71 -0.80 -0.90
CA VAL A 26 -6.05 0.39 -0.37
C VAL A 26 -4.53 0.31 -0.55
N PHE A 27 -3.92 -0.84 -0.25
CA PHE A 27 -2.50 -1.09 -0.45
C PHE A 27 -2.07 -1.01 -1.92
N ASN A 28 -2.94 -1.43 -2.84
CA ASN A 28 -2.69 -1.26 -4.28
C ASN A 28 -2.70 0.22 -4.70
N MET A 29 -3.55 1.04 -4.09
CA MET A 29 -3.73 2.46 -4.43
C MET A 29 -2.60 3.33 -3.86
N TYR A 30 -2.19 3.07 -2.62
CA TYR A 30 -1.18 3.86 -1.90
C TYR A 30 0.19 3.17 -1.81
N LEU A 31 0.54 2.33 -2.78
CA LEU A 31 1.81 1.61 -2.77
C LEU A 31 3.01 2.54 -2.61
N SER A 32 3.05 3.66 -3.33
CA SER A 32 4.15 4.63 -3.25
C SER A 32 4.35 5.18 -1.85
N ASN A 33 3.27 5.58 -1.17
CA ASN A 33 3.32 6.05 0.22
C ASN A 33 3.85 4.99 1.18
N ILE A 34 3.48 3.72 0.97
CA ILE A 34 3.95 2.61 1.82
C ILE A 34 5.46 2.36 1.59
N LEU A 35 5.91 2.37 0.34
CA LEU A 35 7.33 2.19 0.02
C LEU A 35 8.17 3.36 0.53
N GLU A 36 7.65 4.57 0.43
CA GLU A 36 8.29 5.75 1.00
C GLU A 36 8.33 5.69 2.53
N ALA A 37 7.26 5.31 3.21
CA ALA A 37 7.30 5.10 4.65
C ALA A 37 8.35 4.03 5.02
N LYS A 38 8.48 2.97 4.21
CA LYS A 38 9.43 1.89 4.45
C LYS A 38 10.90 2.30 4.29
N SER A 39 11.22 3.37 3.58
CA SER A 39 12.59 3.89 3.51
C SER A 39 13.02 4.61 4.80
N TYR A 40 12.08 5.05 5.64
CA TYR A 40 12.35 5.75 6.89
C TYR A 40 11.98 4.95 8.15
N TYR A 41 11.07 3.99 8.05
CA TYR A 41 10.47 3.29 9.18
C TYR A 41 10.57 1.77 9.06
N THR A 42 10.57 1.09 10.21
CA THR A 42 10.49 -0.38 10.27
C THR A 42 9.07 -0.85 9.94
N TRP A 43 8.94 -2.11 9.55
CA TRP A 43 7.62 -2.70 9.34
C TRP A 43 6.79 -2.75 10.63
N GLU A 44 7.43 -2.89 11.78
CA GLU A 44 6.79 -2.85 13.10
C GLU A 44 6.17 -1.48 13.35
N GLN A 45 6.95 -0.40 13.21
CA GLN A 45 6.45 0.98 13.36
C GLN A 45 5.28 1.30 12.41
N ILE A 46 5.38 0.86 11.15
CA ILE A 46 4.31 1.04 10.16
C ILE A 46 3.05 0.25 10.56
N THR A 47 3.24 -1.01 10.98
CA THR A 47 2.15 -1.90 11.39
C THR A 47 1.42 -1.35 12.60
N ASP A 48 2.15 -0.99 13.65
CA ASP A 48 1.60 -0.45 14.88
C ASP A 48 0.86 0.86 14.62
N TYR A 49 1.44 1.76 13.81
CA TYR A 49 0.80 3.00 13.45
C TYR A 49 -0.55 2.77 12.77
N ILE A 50 -0.60 1.92 11.73
CA ILE A 50 -1.83 1.65 11.00
C ILE A 50 -2.84 0.96 11.92
N ASN A 51 -2.45 -0.11 12.62
CA ASN A 51 -3.31 -0.84 13.56
C ASN A 51 -3.94 0.09 14.61
N ASN A 52 -3.12 0.93 15.26
CA ASN A 52 -3.60 1.88 16.27
C ASN A 52 -4.57 2.90 15.68
N LYS A 53 -4.27 3.44 14.50
CA LYS A 53 -5.14 4.44 13.85
C LYS A 53 -6.42 3.82 13.33
N THR A 54 -6.40 2.60 12.79
CA THR A 54 -7.55 1.93 12.18
C THR A 54 -8.31 0.99 13.10
N LYS A 55 -7.88 0.85 14.35
CA LYS A 55 -8.44 -0.10 15.34
C LYS A 55 -8.46 -1.54 14.79
N THR A 56 -7.34 -1.97 14.23
CA THR A 56 -7.14 -3.33 13.70
C THR A 56 -5.99 -4.02 14.41
N GLU A 57 -5.92 -5.34 14.30
CA GLU A 57 -4.86 -6.15 14.91
C GLU A 57 -4.26 -7.11 13.88
N LEU A 58 -3.78 -6.56 12.76
CA LEU A 58 -3.13 -7.37 11.73
C LEU A 58 -1.65 -7.56 12.05
N ALA A 59 -1.18 -8.80 11.90
CA ALA A 59 0.24 -9.10 12.01
C ALA A 59 1.06 -8.37 10.93
N GLN A 60 2.31 -8.01 11.27
CA GLN A 60 3.27 -7.37 10.36
C GLN A 60 3.39 -8.11 9.01
N LYS A 61 3.42 -9.46 9.04
CA LYS A 61 3.49 -10.31 7.85
C LYS A 61 2.32 -10.06 6.88
N THR A 62 1.14 -9.72 7.39
CA THR A 62 -0.04 -9.40 6.57
C THR A 62 0.21 -8.13 5.76
N TYR A 63 0.73 -7.08 6.39
CA TYR A 63 1.08 -5.84 5.72
C TYR A 63 2.15 -6.03 4.64
N ILE A 64 3.22 -6.76 4.98
CA ILE A 64 4.28 -7.13 4.03
C ILE A 64 3.69 -7.85 2.82
N ASN A 65 2.87 -8.87 3.05
CA ASN A 65 2.25 -9.65 1.97
C ASN A 65 1.34 -8.79 1.09
N MET A 66 0.60 -7.85 1.66
CA MET A 66 -0.24 -6.93 0.88
C MET A 66 0.61 -5.99 0.01
N THR A 67 1.72 -5.48 0.54
CA THR A 67 2.67 -4.66 -0.21
C THR A 67 3.35 -5.44 -1.34
N GLU A 68 3.78 -6.68 -1.10
CA GLU A 68 4.37 -7.52 -2.15
C GLU A 68 3.36 -7.85 -3.26
N ARG A 69 2.10 -8.10 -2.91
CA ARG A 69 1.01 -8.26 -3.89
C ARG A 69 0.79 -6.98 -4.72
N ALA A 70 0.79 -5.82 -4.08
CA ALA A 70 0.66 -4.54 -4.76
C ALA A 70 1.83 -4.27 -5.73
N LYS A 71 3.09 -4.55 -5.33
CA LYS A 71 4.26 -4.47 -6.21
C LYS A 71 4.13 -5.37 -7.43
N LYS A 72 3.74 -6.63 -7.22
CA LYS A 72 3.54 -7.59 -8.33
C LYS A 72 2.47 -7.09 -9.31
N ARG A 73 1.36 -6.55 -8.79
CA ARG A 73 0.30 -5.96 -9.61
C ARG A 73 0.81 -4.82 -10.48
N GLN A 74 1.57 -3.87 -9.92
CA GLN A 74 2.11 -2.73 -10.67
C GLN A 74 3.05 -3.17 -11.81
N LYS A 75 3.87 -4.20 -11.58
CA LYS A 75 4.73 -4.79 -12.63
C LYS A 75 3.90 -5.40 -13.76
N CYS A 76 2.83 -6.11 -13.43
CA CYS A 76 1.94 -6.72 -14.43
C CYS A 76 1.12 -5.69 -15.21
N THR A 77 0.71 -4.56 -14.62
CA THR A 77 0.01 -3.49 -15.34
C THR A 77 0.96 -2.74 -16.28
N GLY A 78 2.17 -2.40 -15.83
CA GLY A 78 3.18 -1.75 -16.69
C GLY A 78 3.60 -2.59 -17.91
N GLN A 79 3.63 -3.92 -17.78
CA GLN A 79 3.88 -4.81 -18.92
C GLN A 79 2.70 -4.95 -19.89
N LYS A 80 1.46 -4.77 -19.42
CA LYS A 80 0.27 -4.83 -20.27
C LYS A 80 0.12 -3.58 -21.14
N ASP A 81 0.50 -2.41 -20.62
CA ASP A 81 0.47 -1.16 -21.39
C ASP A 81 1.57 -1.13 -22.47
N LEU A 82 2.75 -1.68 -22.19
CA LEU A 82 3.83 -1.81 -23.19
C LEU A 82 3.49 -2.77 -24.35
N LYS A 83 2.75 -3.86 -24.08
CA LYS A 83 2.35 -4.82 -25.14
C LYS A 83 1.18 -4.33 -25.99
N LYS A 84 0.40 -3.36 -25.51
CA LYS A 84 -0.75 -2.83 -26.26
C LYS A 84 -0.36 -1.73 -27.25
N SER A 85 0.79 -1.09 -27.06
CA SER A 85 1.33 -0.06 -27.96
C SER A 85 2.19 -0.61 -29.11
N THR A 86 2.54 -1.90 -29.12
CA THR A 86 3.36 -2.52 -30.19
C THR A 86 2.56 -3.20 -31.31
N ASN A 87 1.22 -3.27 -31.21
CA ASN A 87 0.35 -3.84 -32.25
C ASN A 87 -0.47 -2.75 -32.98
N MET A 88 0.21 -1.74 -33.51
CA MET A 88 -0.35 -0.81 -34.51
C MET A 88 0.67 -0.57 -35.63
N ILE A 89 1.07 -1.64 -36.33
CA ILE A 89 1.70 -1.58 -37.67
C ILE A 89 1.04 -2.66 -38.52
#